data_AF-H6PW60-F1
#
_entry.id   AF-H6PW60-F1
#
_cell.length_a   1.000
_cell.length_b   1.000
_cell.length_c   1.000
_cell.angle_alpha   90.00
_cell.angle_beta   90.00
_cell.angle_gamma   90.00
#
_symmetry.space_group_name_H-M   'P 1'
#
loop_
_entity.id
_entity.type
_entity.pdbx_description
1 polymer ?
#
loop_
_entity_poly.entity_id
_entity_poly.type
_entity_poly.pdbx_seq_one_letter_code
_entity_poly.pdbx_strand_id
1 'polypeptide(L)' 'MEIVNSVDASVSCQGKEPPYDHPKVYLEIDKKKEVICPYCSKKFKLVTK' A
#
# COMPACT_ATOMS: atom_id res chain seq x y z
N MET A 1 -8.22 -10.19 0.37
CA MET A 1 -6.98 -9.61 0.94
C MET A 1 -5.96 -9.51 -0.19
N GLU A 2 -5.67 -8.30 -0.65
CA GLU A 2 -4.79 -8.09 -1.81
C GLU A 2 -3.38 -7.70 -1.35
N ILE A 3 -2.38 -8.40 -1.88
CA ILE A 3 -0.96 -8.15 -1.59
C ILE A 3 -0.33 -7.50 -2.81
N VAL A 4 0.25 -6.32 -2.63
CA VAL A 4 0.96 -5.56 -3.65
C VAL A 4 2.44 -5.60 -3.33
N ASN A 5 3.24 -6.17 -4.22
CA ASN A 5 4.70 -6.18 -4.06
C ASN A 5 5.27 -4.86 -4.60
N SER A 6 6.10 -4.19 -3.83
CA SER A 6 6.78 -2.96 -4.21
C SER A 6 8.26 -3.06 -3.88
N VAL A 7 9.10 -2.42 -4.68
CA VAL A 7 10.55 -2.38 -4.50
C VAL A 7 11.02 -1.12 -3.75
N ASP A 8 10.14 -0.12 -3.68
CA ASP A 8 10.39 1.14 -3.01
C ASP A 8 9.80 1.14 -1.59
N ALA A 9 10.49 1.82 -0.67
CA ALA A 9 10.01 1.97 0.71
C ALA A 9 8.81 2.93 0.80
N SER A 10 8.57 3.79 -0.18
CA SER A 10 7.40 4.68 -0.26
C SER A 10 6.40 4.16 -1.30
N VAL A 11 5.17 3.90 -0.86
CA VAL A 11 4.08 3.44 -1.71
C VAL A 11 2.89 4.39 -1.65
N SER A 12 2.08 4.44 -2.70
CA SER A 12 0.83 5.21 -2.71
C SER A 12 -0.38 4.31 -2.95
N CYS A 13 -1.37 4.29 -2.04
CA CYS A 13 -2.70 3.69 -2.31
C CYS A 13 -3.65 4.81 -2.76
N GLN A 14 -4.43 4.55 -3.81
CA GLN A 14 -5.46 5.45 -4.35
C GLN A 14 -6.81 4.74 -4.47
N GLY A 15 -7.06 3.74 -3.62
CA GLY A 15 -8.23 2.86 -3.75
C GLY A 15 -8.12 1.89 -4.94
N LYS A 16 -9.25 1.24 -5.26
CA LYS A 16 -9.37 0.34 -6.40
C LYS A 16 -10.33 0.89 -7.46
N GLU A 17 -11.45 1.49 -7.05
CA GLU A 17 -12.50 2.01 -7.96
C GLU A 17 -13.21 3.26 -7.37
N PRO A 18 -13.69 4.19 -8.21
CA PRO A 18 -14.55 5.31 -7.78
C PRO A 18 -15.92 4.81 -7.27
N PRO A 19 -16.55 5.47 -6.27
CA PRO A 19 -16.31 6.87 -5.92
C PRO A 19 -15.61 7.13 -4.57
N TYR A 20 -15.43 6.16 -3.66
CA TYR A 20 -15.00 6.48 -2.28
C TYR A 20 -14.28 5.35 -1.51
N ASP A 21 -13.20 4.78 -2.04
CA ASP A 21 -12.38 3.92 -1.16
C ASP A 21 -11.49 4.78 -0.25
N HIS A 22 -10.78 5.78 -0.80
CA HIS A 22 -10.10 6.89 -0.10
C HIS A 22 -9.29 7.77 -1.09
N PRO A 23 -8.93 9.02 -0.73
CA PRO A 23 -8.00 9.84 -1.52
C PRO A 23 -6.60 9.21 -1.64
N LYS A 24 -5.80 9.68 -2.60
CA LYS A 24 -4.40 9.24 -2.74
C LYS A 24 -3.62 9.55 -1.46
N VAL A 25 -3.14 8.51 -0.80
CA VAL A 25 -2.29 8.60 0.39
C VAL A 25 -0.95 7.93 0.14
N TYR A 26 0.08 8.45 0.79
CA TYR A 26 1.44 7.91 0.75
C TYR A 26 1.69 7.18 2.07
N LEU A 27 2.17 5.94 1.98
CA LEU A 27 2.56 5.11 3.12
C LEU A 27 4.02 4.72 2.97
N GLU A 28 4.76 4.76 4.06
CA GLU A 28 6.11 4.22 4.12
C GLU A 28 6.09 2.78 4.66
N ILE A 29 6.85 1.91 4.00
CA ILE A 29 7.06 0.54 4.40
C ILE A 29 8.11 0.52 5.51
N ASP A 30 7.67 0.16 6.71
CA ASP A 30 8.52 0.06 7.88
C ASP A 30 9.51 -1.13 7.79
N LYS A 31 10.39 -1.28 8.78
CA LYS A 31 11.39 -2.35 8.88
C LYS A 31 10.81 -3.76 8.82
N LYS A 32 9.50 -3.90 9.06
CA LYS A 32 8.76 -5.16 8.90
C LYS A 32 8.58 -5.58 7.43
N LYS A 33 9.02 -4.77 6.47
CA LYS A 33 8.88 -5.01 5.02
C LYS A 33 7.42 -5.14 4.57
N GLU A 34 6.48 -4.69 5.39
CA GLU A 34 5.06 -4.67 5.07
C GLU A 34 4.38 -3.46 5.70
N VAL A 35 3.41 -2.90 4.97
CA VAL A 35 2.51 -1.84 5.47
C VAL A 35 1.11 -2.12 4.95
N ILE A 36 0.11 -1.89 5.80
CA ILE A 36 -1.30 -2.08 5.45
C ILE A 36 -1.92 -0.69 5.30
N CYS A 37 -2.57 -0.44 4.17
CA CYS A 37 -3.34 0.79 4.01
C CYS A 37 -4.59 0.72 4.92
N PRO A 38 -4.83 1.72 5.79
CA PRO A 38 -5.95 1.71 6.73
C PRO A 38 -7.32 1.88 6.05
N TYR A 39 -7.35 2.26 4.78
CA TYR A 39 -8.57 2.48 4.01
C TYR A 39 -8.89 1.26 3.13
N CYS A 40 -8.02 0.98 2.16
CA CYS A 40 -8.21 -0.05 1.15
C CYS A 40 -7.92 -1.48 1.66
N SER A 41 -7.44 -1.64 2.91
CA SER A 41 -6.94 -2.90 3.48
C SER A 41 -5.93 -3.64 2.59
N LYS A 42 -5.31 -2.94 1.63
CA LYS A 42 -4.26 -3.47 0.77
C LYS A 42 -2.98 -3.59 1.58
N LYS A 43 -2.32 -4.73 1.42
CA LYS A 43 -1.05 -4.99 2.06
C LYS A 43 0.06 -4.77 1.06
N PHE A 44 0.90 -3.77 1.30
CA PHE A 44 2.09 -3.51 0.50
C PHE A 44 3.26 -4.25 1.13
N LYS A 45 4.02 -4.98 0.32
CA LYS A 45 5.18 -5.75 0.76
C LYS A 45 6.42 -5.30 0.02
N LEU A 46 7.46 -4.95 0.78
CA LEU A 46 8.76 -4.59 0.23
C LEU A 46 9.47 -5.87 -0.21
N VAL A 47 9.66 -6.01 -1.52
CA VAL A 47 10.45 -7.08 -2.12
C VAL A 47 11.79 -6.50 -2.59
N THR A 48 12.88 -7.03 -2.04
CA THR A 48 14.22 -6.81 -2.60
C THR A 48 14.33 -7.61 -3.90
N LYS A 49 14.75 -6.94 -4.98
CA LYS A 49 14.98 -7.56 -6.29
C LYS A 49 16.09 -8.60 -6.23
#